data_AF-A0A3C0FJN9-F1
#
_entry.id   AF-A0A3C0FJN9-F1
#
_cell.length_a   1.000
_cell.length_b   1.000
_cell.length_c   1.000
_cell.angle_alpha   90.00
_cell.angle_beta   90.00
_cell.angle_gamma   90.00
#
_symmetry.space_group_name_H-M   'P 1'
#
loop_
_entity.id
_entity.type
_entity.pdbx_description
1 polymer ?
#
loop_
_entity_poly.entity_id
_entity_poly.type
_entity_poly.pdbx_seq_one_letter_code
_entity_poly.pdbx_strand_id
1 'polypeptide(L)'
;HLPHYSDRGVNGSIDDVLWPIQHGALFYPGMDVMPPFPVYSADRMDEDGWTEVKTAFKGRLARLFVDDPIPYRAQNGGHYDGNQRLKPELGGGSDGISMHLVREGDPQEILRGQVRQTRRLAS
;
A
#
# COMPACT_ATOMS: atom_id res chain seq x y z
N HIS A 1 15.23 1.63 -0.53
CA HIS A 1 14.97 1.18 -1.91
C HIS A 1 16.25 1.26 -2.74
N LEU A 2 16.48 0.34 -3.68
CA LEU A 2 17.55 0.55 -4.66
C LEU A 2 17.24 1.80 -5.48
N PRO A 3 18.25 2.63 -5.84
CA PRO A 3 18.03 3.90 -6.55
C PRO A 3 17.18 3.77 -7.82
N HIS A 4 17.27 2.65 -8.54
CA HIS A 4 16.54 2.43 -9.79
C HIS A 4 15.02 2.30 -9.64
N TYR A 5 14.52 1.96 -8.45
CA TYR A 5 13.08 1.88 -8.13
C TYR A 5 12.64 2.95 -7.12
N SER A 6 13.41 4.04 -6.99
CA SER A 6 13.00 5.23 -6.23
C SER A 6 12.03 6.09 -7.04
N ASP A 7 11.51 7.17 -6.43
CA ASP A 7 10.66 8.18 -7.06
C ASP A 7 11.26 8.78 -8.35
N ARG A 8 12.59 8.85 -8.42
CA ARG A 8 13.35 9.33 -9.60
C ARG A 8 14.18 8.23 -10.26
N GLY A 9 13.90 6.98 -9.92
CA GLY A 9 14.58 5.82 -10.47
C GLY A 9 14.19 5.55 -11.93
N VAL A 10 15.14 5.07 -12.72
CA VAL A 10 14.93 4.82 -14.16
C VAL A 10 13.83 3.79 -14.46
N ASN A 11 13.54 2.89 -13.52
CA ASN A 11 12.50 1.86 -13.69
C ASN A 11 11.11 2.35 -13.22
N GLY A 12 11.01 3.58 -12.70
CA GLY A 12 9.85 4.07 -11.96
C GLY A 12 9.85 3.60 -10.50
N SER A 13 9.07 4.28 -9.64
CA SER A 13 8.99 3.87 -8.23
C SER A 13 8.39 2.47 -8.12
N ILE A 14 8.83 1.70 -7.13
CA ILE A 14 8.28 0.36 -6.91
C ILE A 14 6.76 0.39 -6.65
N ASP A 15 6.25 1.46 -6.04
CA ASP A 15 4.83 1.62 -5.74
C ASP A 15 4.01 1.86 -7.02
N ASP A 16 4.55 2.65 -7.96
CA ASP A 16 3.92 2.85 -9.28
C ASP A 16 3.89 1.56 -10.10
N VAL A 17 4.99 0.82 -10.10
CA VAL A 17 5.11 -0.46 -10.82
C VAL A 17 4.11 -1.49 -10.29
N LEU A 18 3.88 -1.53 -8.98
CA LEU A 18 2.99 -2.50 -8.35
C LEU A 18 1.52 -2.06 -8.27
N TRP A 19 1.22 -0.78 -8.55
CA TRP A 19 -0.14 -0.23 -8.45
C TRP A 19 -1.21 -1.02 -9.21
N PRO A 20 -1.02 -1.43 -10.49
CA PRO A 20 -2.05 -2.19 -11.21
C PRO A 20 -2.39 -3.54 -10.55
N ILE A 21 -1.42 -4.15 -9.85
CA ILE A 21 -1.62 -5.42 -9.13
C ILE A 21 -2.25 -5.14 -7.76
N GLN A 22 -1.61 -4.30 -6.95
CA GLN A 22 -2.02 -4.06 -5.57
C GLN A 22 -3.36 -3.33 -5.49
N HIS A 23 -3.52 -2.23 -6.22
CA HIS A 23 -4.78 -1.50 -6.25
C HIS A 23 -5.80 -2.12 -7.20
N GLY A 24 -5.38 -2.40 -8.44
CA GLY A 24 -6.27 -2.83 -9.52
C GLY A 24 -6.78 -4.27 -9.41
N ALA A 25 -5.99 -5.20 -8.87
CA ALA A 25 -6.35 -6.61 -8.81
C ALA A 25 -6.65 -7.12 -7.39
N LEU A 26 -5.91 -6.67 -6.38
CA LEU A 26 -6.08 -7.14 -4.99
C LEU A 26 -7.04 -6.26 -4.18
N PHE A 27 -6.85 -4.95 -4.17
CA PHE A 27 -7.71 -4.03 -3.41
C PHE A 27 -9.09 -3.88 -4.05
N TYR A 28 -9.18 -3.81 -5.38
CA TYR A 28 -10.44 -3.67 -6.12
C TYR A 28 -11.55 -4.67 -5.69
N PRO A 29 -11.30 -5.98 -5.55
CA PRO A 29 -12.30 -6.93 -5.04
C PRO A 29 -12.50 -6.89 -3.51
N GLY A 30 -11.73 -6.08 -2.78
CA GLY A 30 -11.91 -5.83 -1.35
C GLY A 30 -10.89 -6.46 -0.41
N MET A 31 -9.69 -6.84 -0.87
CA MET A 31 -8.64 -7.35 0.03
C MET A 31 -7.98 -6.22 0.83
N ASP A 32 -7.60 -6.52 2.08
CA ASP A 32 -6.62 -5.72 2.82
C ASP A 32 -5.22 -6.05 2.27
N VAL A 33 -4.62 -5.13 1.51
CA VAL A 33 -3.36 -5.37 0.79
C VAL A 33 -2.17 -4.98 1.65
N MET A 34 -1.29 -5.91 1.98
CA MET A 34 -0.08 -5.63 2.75
C MET A 34 0.99 -4.90 1.91
N PRO A 35 1.83 -4.02 2.51
CA PRO A 35 2.98 -3.42 1.83
C PRO A 35 3.82 -4.48 1.11
N PRO A 36 4.40 -4.30 -0.08
CA PRO A 36 5.09 -5.39 -0.76
C PRO A 36 6.38 -5.82 -0.02
N PHE A 37 6.92 -7.01 -0.34
CA PHE A 37 8.24 -7.46 0.12
C PHE A 37 9.15 -7.70 -1.10
N PRO A 38 9.66 -6.64 -1.75
CA PRO A 38 10.52 -6.79 -2.91
C PRO A 38 11.93 -7.24 -2.48
N VAL A 39 12.44 -8.29 -3.12
CA VAL A 39 13.84 -8.69 -3.03
C VAL A 39 14.54 -8.23 -4.30
N TYR A 40 15.43 -7.27 -4.17
CA TYR A 40 16.12 -6.69 -5.32
C TYR A 40 17.45 -7.40 -5.61
N SER A 41 17.88 -7.37 -6.88
CA SER A 41 19.17 -7.95 -7.32
C SER A 41 19.37 -9.41 -6.88
N ALA A 42 18.28 -10.19 -6.86
CA ALA A 42 18.28 -11.59 -6.45
C ALA A 42 19.21 -12.47 -7.32
N ASP A 43 19.47 -12.06 -8.56
CA ASP A 43 20.42 -12.69 -9.48
C ASP A 43 21.87 -12.66 -9.00
N ARG A 44 22.21 -11.77 -8.06
CA ARG A 44 23.56 -11.58 -7.51
C ARG A 44 23.64 -11.87 -6.00
N MET A 45 22.61 -12.50 -5.44
CA MET A 45 22.52 -12.77 -4.02
C MET A 45 23.48 -13.90 -3.61
N ASP A 46 24.24 -13.68 -2.54
CA ASP A 46 25.05 -14.71 -1.89
C ASP A 46 24.29 -15.37 -0.72
N GLU A 47 24.94 -16.31 -0.04
CA GLU A 47 24.32 -17.08 1.05
C GLU A 47 23.97 -16.21 2.27
N ASP A 48 24.79 -15.19 2.55
CA ASP A 48 24.55 -14.27 3.66
C ASP A 48 23.33 -13.40 3.36
N GLY A 49 23.27 -12.80 2.16
CA GLY A 49 22.10 -12.03 1.71
C GLY A 49 20.82 -12.87 1.66
N TRP A 50 20.92 -14.15 1.25
CA TRP A 50 19.79 -15.07 1.30
C TRP A 50 19.31 -15.32 2.73
N THR A 51 20.25 -15.53 3.66
CA THR A 51 19.94 -15.74 5.09
C THR A 51 19.23 -14.54 5.69
N GLU A 52 19.65 -13.32 5.34
CA GLU A 52 18.98 -12.08 5.74
C GLU A 52 17.55 -12.00 5.19
N VAL A 53 17.37 -12.19 3.88
CA VAL A 53 16.05 -12.16 3.23
C VAL A 53 15.09 -13.18 3.82
N LYS A 54 15.57 -14.41 4.05
CA LYS A 54 14.79 -15.49 4.66
C LYS A 54 14.34 -15.11 6.08
N THR A 55 15.23 -14.50 6.85
CA THR A 55 14.93 -14.05 8.23
C THR A 55 13.89 -12.92 8.21
N ALA A 56 14.07 -11.92 7.36
CA ALA A 56 13.13 -10.81 7.20
C ALA A 56 11.75 -11.29 6.71
N PHE A 57 11.71 -12.22 5.74
CA PHE A 57 10.47 -12.77 5.22
C PHE A 57 9.70 -13.57 6.27
N LYS A 58 10.39 -14.36 7.11
CA LYS A 58 9.78 -15.03 8.26
C LYS A 58 9.19 -14.02 9.25
N GLY A 59 9.91 -12.95 9.56
CA GLY A 59 9.43 -11.87 10.43
C GLY A 59 8.14 -11.24 9.91
N ARG A 60 8.08 -10.98 8.61
CA ARG A 60 6.88 -10.47 7.94
C ARG A 60 5.71 -11.45 8.04
N LEU A 61 5.92 -12.74 7.75
CA LEU A 61 4.86 -13.75 7.84
C LEU A 61 4.32 -13.88 9.27
N ALA A 62 5.19 -13.78 10.28
CA ALA A 62 4.78 -13.81 11.69
C ALA A 62 3.87 -12.63 12.08
N ARG A 63 3.93 -11.52 11.33
CA ARG A 63 3.13 -10.31 11.56
C ARG A 63 2.03 -10.09 10.53
N LEU A 64 1.81 -11.04 9.62
CA LEU A 64 0.90 -10.91 8.48
C LEU A 64 -0.52 -10.45 8.85
N PHE A 65 -1.01 -10.86 10.03
CA PHE A 65 -2.36 -10.54 10.51
C PHE A 65 -2.41 -9.41 11.55
N VAL A 66 -1.27 -8.77 11.82
CA VAL A 66 -1.12 -7.73 12.86
C VAL A 66 -0.58 -6.42 12.28
N ASP A 67 0.29 -6.48 11.28
CA ASP A 67 0.77 -5.29 10.58
C ASP A 67 -0.35 -4.58 9.82
N ASP A 68 -0.18 -3.27 9.64
CA ASP A 68 -1.15 -2.45 8.92
C ASP A 68 -1.04 -2.71 7.40
N PRO A 69 -2.18 -2.85 6.68
CA PRO A 69 -2.17 -2.87 5.23
C PRO A 69 -1.88 -1.49 4.66
N ILE A 70 -1.66 -1.44 3.35
CA ILE A 70 -1.57 -0.18 2.60
C ILE A 70 -2.92 0.55 2.72
N PRO A 71 -2.92 1.82 3.15
CA PRO A 71 -4.15 2.54 3.45
C PRO A 71 -4.79 3.13 2.19
N TYR A 72 -5.08 2.30 1.17
CA TYR A 72 -5.81 2.75 -0.02
C TYR A 72 -7.20 3.27 0.36
N ARG A 73 -7.61 4.41 -0.20
CA ARG A 73 -8.96 4.99 -0.03
C ARG A 73 -10.00 4.10 -0.72
N ALA A 74 -11.06 3.77 -0.01
CA ALA A 74 -12.21 3.08 -0.56
C ALA A 74 -13.04 4.02 -1.45
N GLN A 75 -13.45 3.54 -2.62
CA GLN A 75 -14.25 4.33 -3.57
C GLN A 75 -15.51 4.93 -2.93
N ASN A 76 -16.26 4.12 -2.18
CA ASN A 76 -17.54 4.52 -1.58
C ASN A 76 -17.40 4.89 -0.10
N GLY A 77 -16.18 5.17 0.38
CA GLY A 77 -15.89 5.54 1.77
C GLY A 77 -16.20 7.01 2.10
N GLY A 78 -16.59 7.81 1.10
CA GLY A 78 -16.90 9.24 1.25
C GLY A 78 -15.76 10.19 0.87
N HIS A 79 -14.59 9.67 0.48
CA HIS A 79 -13.47 10.49 0.00
C HIS A 79 -13.55 10.86 -1.48
N TYR A 80 -14.30 10.10 -2.27
CA TYR A 80 -14.57 10.39 -3.68
C TYR A 80 -15.94 11.06 -3.84
N ASP A 81 -16.09 11.90 -4.86
CA ASP A 81 -17.34 12.54 -5.25
C ASP A 81 -18.23 11.61 -6.10
N GLY A 82 -19.39 12.12 -6.55
CA GLY A 82 -20.33 11.36 -7.36
C GLY A 82 -19.81 10.94 -8.74
N ASN A 83 -18.71 11.53 -9.20
CA ASN A 83 -18.03 11.20 -10.45
C ASN A 83 -16.79 10.32 -10.20
N GLN A 84 -16.64 9.77 -9.00
CA GLN A 84 -15.50 8.94 -8.59
C GLN A 84 -14.16 9.68 -8.65
N ARG A 85 -14.18 11.01 -8.48
CA ARG A 85 -12.96 11.83 -8.36
C ARG A 85 -12.65 12.07 -6.89
N LEU A 86 -11.36 12.03 -6.53
CA LEU A 86 -10.94 12.38 -5.17
C LEU A 86 -11.35 13.84 -4.90
N LYS A 87 -11.95 14.08 -3.72
CA LYS A 87 -12.34 15.43 -3.31
C LYS A 87 -11.10 16.34 -3.21
N PRO A 88 -11.20 17.62 -3.64
CA PRO A 88 -10.04 18.50 -3.80
C PRO A 88 -9.32 18.84 -2.50
N GLU A 89 -9.98 18.73 -1.36
CA GLU A 89 -9.39 18.93 -0.04
C GLU A 89 -8.56 17.72 0.47
N LEU A 90 -8.62 16.57 -0.22
CA LEU A 90 -7.90 15.35 0.14
C LEU A 90 -6.67 15.12 -0.75
N GLY A 91 -5.86 14.12 -0.41
CA GLY A 91 -4.64 13.78 -1.15
C GLY A 91 -3.41 14.58 -0.75
N GLY A 92 -3.56 15.55 0.17
CA GLY A 92 -2.46 16.26 0.85
C GLY A 92 -1.45 16.90 -0.11
N GLY A 93 -1.94 17.48 -1.21
CA GLY A 93 -1.12 18.15 -2.21
C GLY A 93 -0.30 17.22 -3.11
N SER A 94 -0.49 15.90 -3.02
CA SER A 94 0.19 14.94 -3.88
C SER A 94 -0.63 14.62 -5.14
N ASP A 95 0.08 14.12 -6.15
CA ASP A 95 -0.45 13.71 -7.44
C ASP A 95 -0.30 12.19 -7.65
N GLY A 96 -0.74 11.73 -8.83
CA GLY A 96 -0.65 10.33 -9.24
C GLY A 96 -1.30 9.37 -8.25
N ILE A 97 -0.69 8.20 -8.07
CA ILE A 97 -1.26 7.14 -7.23
C ILE A 97 -1.24 7.47 -5.73
N SER A 98 -0.32 8.35 -5.32
CA SER A 98 -0.07 8.66 -3.90
C SER A 98 -1.22 9.45 -3.24
N MET A 99 -2.05 10.13 -4.04
CA MET A 99 -3.25 10.82 -3.54
C MET A 99 -4.32 9.84 -3.03
N HIS A 100 -4.27 8.59 -3.49
CA HIS A 100 -5.23 7.54 -3.14
C HIS A 100 -4.87 6.80 -1.85
N LEU A 101 -3.87 7.26 -1.10
CA LEU A 101 -3.59 6.82 0.26
C LEU A 101 -4.29 7.72 1.26
N VAL A 102 -4.97 7.12 2.24
CA VAL A 102 -5.47 7.83 3.43
C VAL A 102 -4.27 8.37 4.21
N ARG A 103 -4.40 9.60 4.70
CA ARG A 103 -3.38 10.30 5.47
C ARG A 103 -3.89 10.57 6.88
N GLU A 104 -2.94 10.80 7.78
CA GLU A 104 -3.25 11.32 9.10
C GLU A 104 -3.98 12.66 8.97
N GLY A 105 -5.09 12.82 9.69
CA GLY A 105 -5.94 14.02 9.64
C GLY A 105 -7.05 13.98 8.59
N ASP A 106 -7.06 12.99 7.69
CA ASP A 106 -8.19 12.82 6.77
C ASP A 106 -9.48 12.45 7.53
N PRO A 107 -10.67 12.85 7.04
CA PRO A 107 -11.94 12.38 7.56
C PRO A 107 -12.02 10.85 7.55
N GLN A 108 -12.69 10.25 8.54
CA GLN A 108 -12.90 8.81 8.56
C GLN A 108 -13.72 8.34 7.35
N GLU A 109 -13.32 7.21 6.76
CA GLU A 109 -14.10 6.57 5.72
C GLU A 109 -15.26 5.80 6.33
N ILE A 110 -16.46 5.94 5.76
CA ILE A 110 -17.66 5.20 6.17
C ILE A 110 -18.08 4.26 5.05
N LEU A 111 -18.00 2.96 5.29
CA LEU A 111 -18.51 1.93 4.36
C LEU A 111 -19.70 1.23 5.00
N ARG A 112 -20.83 1.21 4.28
CA ARG A 112 -22.06 0.53 4.72
C ARG A 112 -22.52 0.95 6.13
N GLY A 113 -22.36 2.24 6.45
CA GLY A 113 -22.74 2.80 7.75
C GLY A 113 -21.76 2.52 8.89
N GLN A 114 -20.60 1.91 8.61
CA GLN A 114 -19.57 1.64 9.61
C GLN A 114 -18.27 2.37 9.26
N VAL A 115 -17.57 2.85 10.29
CA VAL A 115 -16.22 3.38 10.11
C VAL A 115 -15.35 2.26 9.56
N ARG A 116 -14.81 2.46 8.35
CA ARG A 116 -13.89 1.53 7.73
C ARG A 116 -12.61 1.53 8.57
N GLN A 117 -12.28 0.36 9.08
CA GLN A 117 -11.01 0.12 9.73
C GLN A 117 -10.10 -0.56 8.72
N THR A 118 -9.02 0.09 8.30
CA THR A 118 -7.95 -0.55 7.52
C THR A 118 -7.20 -1.59 8.35
N ARG A 119 -7.10 -1.40 9.68
CA ARG A 119 -7.36 -2.35 10.80
C ARG A 119 -6.67 -1.83 12.08
N ARG A 120 -7.35 -1.94 13.23
CA ARG A 120 -6.74 -2.42 14.48
C ARG A 120 -7.67 -3.48 15.08
N LEU A 121 -7.11 -4.65 15.43
CA LEU A 121 -7.25 -5.37 16.71
C LEU A 121 -6.76 -6.82 16.54
N ALA A 122 -5.65 -7.14 17.22
CA ALA A 122 -5.59 -8.37 18.01
C ALA A 122 -5.83 -7.95 19.46
N SER A 123 -6.73 -8.66 20.15
CA SER A 123 -6.99 -8.55 21.59
C SER A 123 -5.77 -8.91 22.41
#